data_AF-A0A7J8BGA7-F1
#
_entry.id   AF-A0A7J8BGA7-F1
#
_cell.length_a   1.000
_cell.length_b   1.000
_cell.length_c   1.000
_cell.angle_alpha   90.00
_cell.angle_beta   90.00
_cell.angle_gamma   90.00
#
_symmetry.space_group_name_H-M   'P 1'
#
loop_
_entity.id
_entity.type
_entity.pdbx_description
1 polymer ?
#
loop_
_entity_poly.entity_id
_entity_poly.type
_entity_poly.pdbx_seq_one_letter_code
_entity_poly.pdbx_strand_id
1 'polypeptide(L)' 'MMDKPGLIKMLQDNFPTFLSACDKKGKDYLAHIFEDKDQNKDKKIEFSEFLSVVGDIATDYHKQSHGAPACSGGRQ' A
#
# COMPACT_ATOMS: atom_id res chain seq x y z
N MET A 1 14.66 8.51 4.28
CA MET A 1 13.35 8.43 4.96
C MET A 1 12.37 9.25 4.16
N MET A 2 11.20 8.68 3.88
CA MET A 2 10.21 9.23 2.97
C MET A 2 9.05 9.83 3.75
N ASP A 3 8.59 11.02 3.37
CA ASP A 3 7.42 11.66 3.99
C ASP A 3 6.11 11.20 3.31
N LYS A 4 4.96 11.64 3.86
CA LYS A 4 3.64 11.25 3.34
C LYS A 4 3.45 11.62 1.86
N PRO A 5 3.76 12.84 1.40
CA PRO A 5 3.70 13.17 -0.02
C PRO A 5 4.61 12.28 -0.89
N GLY A 6 5.84 11.99 -0.41
CA GLY A 6 6.77 11.11 -1.10
C GLY A 6 6.23 9.68 -1.25
N LEU A 7 5.64 9.11 -0.19
CA LEU A 7 5.03 7.78 -0.24
C LEU A 7 3.87 7.74 -1.22
N ILE A 8 2.96 8.72 -1.15
CA ILE A 8 1.79 8.80 -2.04
C ILE A 8 2.23 8.87 -3.50
N LYS A 9 3.18 9.77 -3.81
CA LYS A 9 3.69 9.93 -5.17
C LYS A 9 4.33 8.63 -5.67
N MET A 10 5.17 8.00 -4.85
CA MET A 10 5.81 6.73 -5.20
C MET A 10 4.78 5.64 -5.52
N LEU A 11 3.71 5.52 -4.70
CA LEU A 11 2.65 4.55 -4.93
C LEU A 11 1.87 4.83 -6.22
N GLN A 12 1.55 6.10 -6.49
CA GLN A 12 0.85 6.52 -7.70
C GLN A 12 1.69 6.27 -8.97
N ASP A 13 2.98 6.57 -8.92
CA ASP A 13 3.90 6.43 -10.06
C ASP A 13 4.19 4.95 -10.40
N ASN A 14 4.30 4.08 -9.37
CA ASN A 14 4.81 2.71 -9.56
C ASN A 14 3.74 1.62 -9.47
N PHE A 15 2.61 1.86 -8.79
CA PHE A 15 1.56 0.85 -8.58
C PHE A 15 0.15 1.31 -9.01
N PRO A 16 -0.02 2.00 -10.16
CA PRO A 16 -1.30 2.57 -10.57
C PRO A 16 -2.40 1.53 -10.76
N THR A 17 -2.05 0.32 -11.24
CA THR A 17 -3.02 -0.78 -11.43
C THR A 17 -3.59 -1.28 -10.11
N PHE A 18 -2.75 -1.43 -9.09
CA PHE A 18 -3.17 -1.83 -7.75
C PHE A 18 -4.09 -0.76 -7.13
N LEU A 19 -3.69 0.51 -7.20
CA LEU A 19 -4.47 1.62 -6.64
C LEU A 19 -5.85 1.74 -7.32
N SER A 20 -5.90 1.62 -8.66
CA SER A 20 -7.17 1.64 -9.39
C SER A 20 -8.08 0.47 -8.99
N ALA A 21 -7.51 -0.71 -8.72
CA ALA A 21 -8.30 -1.86 -8.27
C ALA A 21 -8.87 -1.66 -6.86
N CYS A 22 -8.12 -1.03 -5.95
CA CYS A 22 -8.61 -0.68 -4.62
C CYS A 22 -9.72 0.37 -4.66
N ASP A 23 -9.54 1.43 -5.45
CA ASP A 23 -10.53 2.50 -5.60
C ASP A 23 -11.86 1.96 -6.16
N LYS A 24 -11.83 1.11 -7.18
CA LYS A 24 -13.02 0.42 -7.73
C LYS A 24 -13.76 -0.44 -6.71
N LYS A 25 -13.10 -0.85 -5.62
CA LYS A 25 -13.70 -1.59 -4.51
C LYS A 25 -14.12 -0.70 -3.34
N GLY A 26 -14.06 0.62 -3.49
CA GLY A 26 -14.35 1.57 -2.42
C GLY A 26 -13.33 1.53 -1.28
N LYS A 27 -12.13 0.99 -1.53
CA LYS A 27 -11.03 0.98 -0.57
C LYS A 27 -10.07 2.11 -0.92
N ASP A 28 -10.14 3.21 -0.17
CA ASP A 28 -9.14 4.27 -0.24
C ASP A 28 -7.86 3.82 0.48
N TYR A 29 -7.00 3.09 -0.24
CA TYR A 29 -5.72 2.61 0.26
C TYR A 29 -4.79 3.75 0.69
N LEU A 30 -4.80 4.87 -0.05
CA LEU A 30 -3.88 5.99 0.21
C LEU A 30 -4.26 6.80 1.45
N ALA A 31 -5.54 6.81 1.85
CA ALA A 31 -6.01 7.57 3.00
C ALA A 31 -5.30 7.22 4.31
N HIS A 32 -4.94 5.95 4.51
CA HIS A 32 -4.45 5.43 5.79
C HIS A 32 -3.08 4.75 5.72
N ILE A 33 -2.57 4.42 4.53
CA ILE A 33 -1.34 3.63 4.40
C ILE A 33 -0.12 4.28 5.05
N PHE A 34 -0.05 5.61 5.09
CA PHE A 34 1.06 6.30 5.73
C PHE A 34 1.02 6.10 7.25
N GLU A 35 -0.11 6.45 7.87
CA GLU A 35 -0.31 6.32 9.32
C GLU A 35 -0.25 4.86 9.80
N ASP A 36 -0.69 3.91 8.98
CA ASP A 36 -0.66 2.48 9.30
C ASP A 36 0.76 1.89 9.24
N LYS A 37 1.64 2.47 8.43
CA LYS A 37 2.98 1.93 8.17
C LYS A 37 4.10 2.73 8.83
N ASP A 38 3.85 3.95 9.26
CA ASP A 38 4.68 4.71 10.22
C ASP A 38 4.51 4.09 11.62
N GLN A 39 5.15 2.94 11.83
CA GLN A 39 5.00 2.12 13.04
C GLN A 39 5.67 2.80 14.23
N ASN A 40 6.81 3.46 13.99
CA ASN A 40 7.56 4.17 15.02
C ASN A 40 6.99 5.57 15.32
N LYS A 41 6.04 6.06 14.52
CA LYS A 41 5.33 7.34 14.65
C LYS A 41 6.25 8.56 14.54
N ASP A 42 7.33 8.44 13.76
CA ASP A 42 8.29 9.50 13.53
C ASP A 42 7.88 10.45 12.37
N LYS A 43 6.72 10.19 11.77
CA LYS A 43 6.16 10.90 10.62
C LYS A 43 7.01 10.75 9.36
N LYS A 44 7.69 9.61 9.23
CA LYS A 44 8.42 9.21 8.05
C LYS A 44 8.21 7.71 7.83
N ILE A 45 8.65 7.26 6.66
CA ILE A 45 8.74 5.86 6.30
C ILE A 45 10.22 5.51 6.18
N GLU A 46 10.68 4.66 7.08
CA GLU A 46 11.96 3.99 7.01
C GLU A 46 11.95 2.85 5.98
N PHE A 47 13.13 2.29 5.68
CA PHE A 47 13.22 1.24 4.68
C PHE A 47 12.46 -0.03 5.06
N SER A 48 12.48 -0.41 6.34
CA SER A 48 11.70 -1.54 6.89
C SER A 48 10.19 -1.33 6.74
N GLU A 49 9.70 -0.14 7.04
CA GLU A 49 8.29 0.25 6.90
C GLU A 49 7.87 0.29 5.42
N PHE A 50 8.73 0.81 4.55
CA PHE A 50 8.53 0.75 3.11
C PHE A 50 8.44 -0.69 2.59
N LEU A 51 9.30 -1.59 3.07
CA LEU A 51 9.21 -3.01 2.73
C LEU A 51 7.88 -3.63 3.17
N SER A 52 7.30 -3.18 4.29
CA SER A 52 5.96 -3.60 4.70
C SER A 52 4.88 -3.13 3.71
N VAL A 53 4.96 -1.88 3.22
CA VAL A 53 4.04 -1.38 2.16
C VAL A 53 4.13 -2.26 0.91
N VAL A 54 5.35 -2.55 0.44
CA VAL A 54 5.56 -3.41 -0.75
C VAL A 54 5.08 -4.83 -0.48
N GLY A 55 5.26 -5.34 0.74
CA GLY A 55 4.76 -6.65 1.18
C GLY A 55 3.24 -6.78 1.07
N ASP A 56 2.48 -5.75 1.45
CA ASP A 56 1.02 -5.74 1.31
C ASP A 56 0.60 -5.85 -0.17
N ILE A 57 1.25 -5.07 -1.03
CA ILE A 57 0.99 -5.06 -2.48
C ILE A 57 1.33 -6.42 -3.07
N ALA A 58 2.51 -6.96 -2.78
CA ALA A 58 2.95 -8.27 -3.26
C ALA A 58 2.02 -9.39 -2.78
N THR A 59 1.53 -9.31 -1.53
CA THR A 59 0.56 -10.26 -0.98
C THR A 59 -0.77 -10.21 -1.72
N ASP A 60 -1.26 -9.03 -2.08
CA ASP A 60 -2.47 -8.89 -2.88
C ASP A 60 -2.28 -9.51 -4.27
N TYR A 61 -1.17 -9.21 -4.96
CA TYR A 61 -0.85 -9.85 -6.24
C TYR A 61 -0.70 -11.37 -6.14
N HIS A 62 -0.10 -11.88 -5.06
CA HIS A 62 -0.02 -13.31 -4.82
C HIS A 62 -1.42 -13.93 -4.68
N LYS A 63 -2.33 -13.31 -3.92
CA LYS A 63 -3.73 -13.77 -3.80
C LYS A 63 -4.45 -13.72 -5.15
N GLN A 64 -4.21 -12.69 -5.96
CA GLN A 64 -4.74 -12.60 -7.33
C GLN A 64 -4.26 -13.75 -8.22
N SER A 65 -3.01 -14.20 -8.07
CA SER A 65 -2.51 -15.37 -8.82
C SER A 65 -3.25 -16.68 -8.51
N HIS A 66 -3.93 -16.75 -7.36
CA HIS A 66 -4.82 -17.87 -6.97
C HIS A 66 -6.30 -17.60 -7.28
N GLY A 67 -6.61 -16.55 -8.04
CA GLY A 67 -7.98 -16.21 -8.44
C GLY A 67 -8.75 -15.32 -7.46
N ALA A 68 -8.13 -14.83 -6.38
CA ALA A 68 -8.78 -13.86 -5.51
C ALA A 68 -8.96 -12.52 -6.25
N PRO A 69 -10.07 -11.79 -6.04
CA PRO A 69 -10.26 -10.52 -6.71
C PRO A 69 -9.28 -9.46 -6.17
N ALA A 70 -8.77 -8.59 -7.04
CA ALA A 70 -7.76 -7.56 -6.71
C ALA A 70 -8.17 -6.67 -5.52
N CYS A 71 -7.20 -6.19 -4.76
CA CYS A 71 -7.42 -5.46 -3.49
C CYS A 71 -8.31 -6.24 -2.50
N SER A 72 -8.11 -7.56 -2.43
CA SER A 72 -8.78 -8.44 -1.45
C SER A 72 -8.06 -8.45 -0.10
N GLY A 73 -6.83 -7.92 -0.03
CA GLY A 73 -6.13 -7.69 1.23
C GLY A 73 -6.97 -6.88 2.22
N GLY A 74 -7.23 -7.46 3.39
CA GLY A 74 -7.59 -6.74 4.61
C GLY A 74 -6.33 -6.53 5.46
N ARG A 75 -6.39 -5.55 6.38
CA ARG A 75 -5.33 -5.24 7.37
C ARG A 75 -4.79 -6.55 7.94
N GLN A 76 -3.56 -6.91 7.59
CA GLN A 76 -2.81 -7.97 8.26
C GLN A 76 -1.84 -7.31 9.22
#